data_AF-A0A519NPB7-F1
#
_entry.id   AF-A0A519NPB7-F1
#
_cell.length_a   1.000
_cell.length_b   1.000
_cell.length_c   1.000
_cell.angle_alpha   90.00
_cell.angle_beta   90.00
_cell.angle_gamma   90.00
#
_symmetry.space_group_name_H-M   'P 1'
#
loop_
_entity.id
_entity.type
_entity.pdbx_description
1 polymer ?
#
loop_
_entity_poly.entity_id
_entity_poly.type
_entity_poly.pdbx_seq_one_letter_code
_entity_poly.pdbx_strand_id
1 'polypeptide(L)'
;MSTKMTSSIRRHSDHFEPQDTDPQEQRRLRGQLEQIDYAAYIANKEVIGQALTGVDASSLQKLAVMTATARAKWVAESLRLAHSGSAVTADQVARLTAARTAYDELAEAYEALRRIIERGYIALR
;
A
#
# COMPACT_ATOMS: atom_id res chain seq x y z
N MET A 1 -12.42 21.75 17.33
CA MET A 1 -12.77 20.92 16.16
C MET A 1 -11.49 20.64 15.38
N SER A 2 -11.08 19.38 15.29
CA SER A 2 -9.83 18.97 14.62
C SER A 2 -10.20 18.34 13.27
N THR A 3 -10.03 19.09 12.19
CA THR A 3 -10.07 18.56 10.83
C THR A 3 -8.84 17.71 10.62
N LYS A 4 -9.00 16.38 10.67
CA LYS A 4 -8.03 15.47 10.06
C LYS A 4 -8.11 15.69 8.55
N MET A 5 -7.32 16.64 8.07
CA MET A 5 -6.96 16.73 6.66
C MET A 5 -6.25 15.43 6.33
N THR A 6 -6.96 14.49 5.72
CA THR A 6 -6.33 13.42 4.95
C THR A 6 -5.64 14.12 3.79
N SER A 7 -4.40 14.52 4.04
CA SER A 7 -3.48 14.95 3.02
C SER A 7 -3.27 13.75 2.09
N SER A 8 -4.13 13.63 1.07
CA SER A 8 -3.72 12.95 -0.14
C SER A 8 -2.63 13.83 -0.72
N ILE A 9 -1.39 13.64 -0.26
CA ILE A 9 -0.23 13.99 -1.04
C ILE A 9 -0.38 13.17 -2.32
N ARG A 10 -1.09 13.73 -3.31
CA ARG A 10 -0.60 13.63 -4.67
C ARG A 10 0.80 14.19 -4.52
N ARG A 11 1.81 13.31 -4.52
CA ARG A 11 3.16 13.76 -4.81
C ARG A 11 2.98 14.48 -6.14
N HIS A 12 2.91 15.82 -6.08
CA HIS A 12 3.19 16.61 -7.25
C HIS A 12 4.56 16.08 -7.62
N SER A 13 4.61 15.27 -8.68
CA SER A 13 5.87 14.92 -9.30
C SER A 13 6.57 16.26 -9.42
N ASP A 14 7.66 16.44 -8.70
CA ASP A 14 8.57 17.55 -8.97
C ASP A 14 9.20 17.15 -10.30
N HIS A 15 8.38 17.21 -11.35
CA HIS A 15 8.69 16.74 -12.68
C HIS A 15 9.63 17.80 -13.21
N PHE A 16 10.91 17.61 -12.90
CA PHE A 16 11.96 18.36 -13.53
C PHE A 16 11.90 18.01 -15.02
N GLU A 17 11.32 18.92 -15.80
CA GLU A 17 11.46 18.94 -17.25
C GLU A 17 12.69 19.77 -17.57
N PRO A 18 13.82 19.17 -17.97
CA PRO A 18 14.97 19.93 -18.40
C PRO A 18 14.59 20.68 -19.69
N GLN A 19 14.59 22.02 -19.61
CA GLN A 19 14.11 22.89 -20.70
C GLN A 19 14.99 22.83 -21.96
N ASP A 20 16.21 22.28 -21.86
CA ASP A 20 17.15 22.12 -22.97
C ASP A 20 17.96 20.81 -22.83
N THR A 21 17.36 19.66 -23.13
CA THR A 21 18.14 18.41 -23.25
C THR A 21 18.32 18.06 -24.72
N ASP A 22 19.57 17.83 -25.15
CA ASP A 22 19.85 17.26 -26.47
C ASP A 22 19.01 15.97 -26.65
N PRO A 23 18.28 15.79 -27.77
CA PRO A 23 17.57 14.55 -28.06
C PRO A 23 18.41 13.28 -27.87
N GLN A 24 19.72 13.33 -28.07
CA GLN A 24 20.62 12.21 -27.79
C GLN A 24 20.75 11.92 -26.30
N GLU A 25 20.89 12.95 -25.46
CA GLU A 25 20.95 12.82 -24.02
C GLU A 25 19.63 12.28 -23.44
N GLN A 26 18.48 12.72 -23.97
CA GLN A 26 17.18 12.18 -23.57
C GLN A 26 17.04 10.69 -23.88
N ARG A 27 17.50 10.24 -25.06
CA ARG A 27 17.49 8.82 -25.42
C ARG A 27 18.41 8.01 -24.51
N ARG A 28 19.60 8.54 -24.20
CA ARG A 28 20.54 7.89 -23.28
C ARG A 28 19.93 7.75 -21.88
N LEU A 29 19.30 8.81 -21.36
CA LEU A 29 18.61 8.79 -20.07
C LEU A 29 17.47 7.77 -20.06
N ARG A 30 16.64 7.73 -21.11
CA ARG A 30 15.57 6.72 -21.24
C ARG A 30 16.13 5.29 -21.17
N GLY A 31 17.20 5.01 -21.91
CA GLY A 31 17.85 3.69 -21.87
C GLY A 31 18.42 3.33 -20.49
N GLN A 32 18.96 4.31 -19.74
CA GLN A 32 19.40 4.10 -18.37
C GLN A 32 18.24 3.80 -17.41
N LEU A 33 17.13 4.52 -17.53
CA LEU A 33 15.92 4.28 -16.74
C LEU A 33 15.33 2.90 -17.02
N GLU A 34 15.26 2.49 -18.28
CA GLU A 34 14.82 1.13 -18.66
C GLU A 34 15.71 0.04 -18.07
N GLN A 35 17.03 0.25 -18.03
CA GLN A 35 17.96 -0.67 -17.38
C GLN A 35 17.73 -0.76 -15.87
N ILE A 36 17.48 0.39 -15.21
CA ILE A 36 17.17 0.44 -13.78
C ILE A 36 15.86 -0.33 -13.49
N ASP A 37 14.82 -0.08 -14.28
CA ASP A 37 13.53 -0.75 -14.13
C ASP A 37 13.63 -2.26 -14.35
N TYR A 38 14.41 -2.68 -15.36
CA TYR A 38 14.65 -4.09 -15.61
C TYR A 38 15.44 -4.76 -14.49
N ALA A 39 16.50 -4.11 -13.99
CA ALA A 39 17.28 -4.61 -12.86
C ALA A 39 16.41 -4.77 -11.60
N ALA A 40 15.55 -3.78 -11.31
CA ALA A 40 14.59 -3.86 -10.21
C ALA A 40 13.59 -5.00 -10.41
N TYR A 41 13.09 -5.21 -11.63
CA TYR A 41 12.20 -6.34 -11.93
C TYR A 41 12.87 -7.69 -11.64
N ILE A 42 14.09 -7.91 -12.12
CA ILE A 42 14.81 -9.17 -11.93
C ILE A 42 15.09 -9.42 -10.44
N ALA A 43 15.59 -8.40 -9.73
CA ALA A 43 15.86 -8.49 -8.29
C ALA A 43 14.59 -8.81 -7.50
N ASN A 44 13.48 -8.12 -7.78
CA ASN A 44 12.21 -8.36 -7.10
C ASN A 44 11.66 -9.76 -7.40
N LYS A 45 11.73 -10.21 -8.66
CA LYS A 45 11.27 -11.55 -9.03
C LYS A 45 12.06 -12.64 -8.30
N GLU A 46 13.38 -12.49 -8.17
CA GLU A 46 14.22 -13.44 -7.47
C GLU A 46 13.95 -13.42 -5.95
N VAL A 47 14.10 -12.26 -5.31
CA VAL A 47 14.00 -12.13 -3.85
C VAL A 47 12.59 -12.43 -3.34
N ILE A 48 11.56 -11.87 -3.99
CA ILE A 48 10.17 -12.07 -3.57
C ILE A 48 9.70 -13.49 -3.91
N GLY A 49 10.11 -14.03 -5.07
CA GLY A 49 9.79 -15.40 -5.46
C GLY A 49 10.36 -16.45 -4.48
N GLN A 50 11.54 -16.21 -3.93
CA GLN A 50 12.14 -17.05 -2.88
C GLN A 50 11.43 -16.88 -1.53
N ALA A 51 11.06 -15.65 -1.16
CA ALA A 51 10.44 -15.36 0.12
C ALA A 51 8.97 -15.82 0.21
N LEU A 52 8.20 -15.69 -0.87
CA LEU A 52 6.76 -15.94 -0.92
C LEU A 52 6.44 -17.21 -1.70
N THR A 53 6.90 -18.36 -1.19
CA THR A 53 6.60 -19.66 -1.80
C THR A 53 5.18 -20.14 -1.46
N GLY A 54 4.50 -20.74 -2.43
CA GLY A 54 3.18 -21.38 -2.21
C GLY A 54 2.00 -20.41 -2.12
N VAL A 55 2.14 -19.17 -2.58
CA VAL A 55 1.00 -18.24 -2.69
C VAL A 55 0.03 -18.73 -3.76
N ASP A 56 -1.20 -18.98 -3.33
CA ASP A 56 -2.32 -19.45 -4.15
C ASP A 56 -3.55 -18.53 -3.96
N ALA A 57 -4.64 -18.82 -4.68
CA ALA A 57 -5.89 -18.06 -4.55
C ALA A 57 -6.45 -18.07 -3.11
N SER A 58 -6.26 -19.16 -2.36
CA SER A 58 -6.68 -19.29 -0.96
C SER A 58 -5.94 -18.31 -0.05
N SER A 59 -4.65 -18.12 -0.28
CA SER A 59 -3.81 -17.16 0.46
C SER A 59 -4.31 -15.73 0.28
N LEU A 60 -4.66 -15.34 -0.95
CA LEU A 60 -5.25 -14.03 -1.24
C LEU A 60 -6.60 -13.86 -0.55
N GLN A 61 -7.45 -14.88 -0.62
CA GLN A 61 -8.77 -14.86 0.02
C GLN A 61 -8.64 -14.67 1.54
N LYS A 62 -7.73 -15.40 2.20
CA LYS A 62 -7.49 -15.29 3.65
C LYS A 62 -7.05 -13.87 4.03
N LEU A 63 -6.11 -13.29 3.29
CA LEU A 63 -5.66 -11.92 3.54
C LEU A 63 -6.80 -10.92 3.33
N ALA A 64 -7.57 -11.05 2.25
CA ALA A 64 -8.74 -10.20 2.00
C ALA A 64 -9.76 -10.25 3.13
N VAL A 65 -10.08 -11.45 3.63
CA VAL A 65 -10.98 -11.65 4.77
C VAL A 65 -10.42 -11.02 6.05
N MET A 66 -9.12 -11.17 6.31
CA MET A 66 -8.47 -10.53 7.46
C MET A 66 -8.56 -8.99 7.38
N THR A 67 -8.24 -8.41 6.22
CA THR A 67 -8.34 -6.96 5.98
C THR A 67 -9.78 -6.46 6.15
N ALA A 68 -10.76 -7.16 5.57
CA ALA A 68 -12.18 -6.83 5.71
C ALA A 68 -12.64 -6.90 7.18
N THR A 69 -12.18 -7.90 7.92
CA THR A 69 -12.48 -8.05 9.35
C THR A 69 -11.89 -6.91 10.17
N ALA A 70 -10.64 -6.50 9.90
CA ALA A 70 -10.02 -5.36 10.56
C ALA A 70 -10.77 -4.05 10.28
N ARG A 71 -11.18 -3.83 9.02
CA ARG A 71 -12.03 -2.70 8.63
C ARG A 71 -13.33 -2.69 9.43
N ALA A 72 -14.02 -3.83 9.50
CA ALA A 72 -15.28 -3.95 10.22
C ALA A 72 -15.11 -3.65 11.72
N LYS A 73 -14.04 -4.15 12.35
CA LYS A 73 -13.73 -3.86 13.77
C LYS A 73 -13.52 -2.37 14.03
N TRP A 74 -12.73 -1.69 13.20
CA TRP A 74 -12.49 -0.27 13.34
C TRP A 74 -13.77 0.58 13.18
N VAL A 75 -14.58 0.27 12.16
CA VAL A 75 -15.86 0.95 11.91
C VAL A 75 -16.85 0.67 13.04
N ALA A 76 -16.94 -0.57 13.52
CA ALA A 76 -17.81 -0.94 14.62
C ALA A 76 -17.45 -0.21 15.92
N GLU A 77 -16.15 -0.08 16.25
CA GLU A 77 -15.71 0.70 17.42
C GLU A 77 -16.04 2.19 17.25
N SER A 78 -15.85 2.74 16.05
CA SER A 78 -16.23 4.13 15.74
C SER A 78 -17.72 4.38 15.99
N LEU A 79 -18.57 3.47 15.50
CA LEU A 79 -20.01 3.53 15.72
C LEU A 79 -20.35 3.37 17.20
N ARG A 80 -19.73 2.42 17.92
CA ARG A 80 -19.97 2.22 19.35
C ARG A 80 -19.68 3.49 20.16
N LEU A 81 -18.59 4.19 19.83
CA LEU A 81 -18.24 5.47 20.46
C LEU A 81 -19.26 6.56 20.13
N ALA A 82 -19.70 6.67 18.87
CA ALA A 82 -20.72 7.63 18.47
C ALA A 82 -22.06 7.40 19.20
N HIS A 83 -22.50 6.14 19.33
CA HIS A 83 -23.73 5.79 20.03
C HIS A 83 -23.66 5.99 21.55
N SER A 84 -22.46 6.10 22.14
CA SER A 84 -22.32 6.33 23.59
C SER A 84 -22.80 7.71 24.05
N GLY A 85 -22.92 8.69 23.12
CA GLY A 85 -23.33 10.06 23.41
C GLY A 85 -22.38 10.84 24.32
N SER A 86 -21.28 10.23 24.75
CA SER A 86 -20.32 10.78 25.71
C SER A 86 -19.05 11.22 25.01
N ALA A 87 -18.30 12.13 25.65
CA ALA A 87 -16.97 12.50 25.16
C ALA A 87 -16.05 11.27 25.15
N VAL A 88 -15.31 11.09 24.05
CA VAL A 88 -14.41 9.96 23.88
C VAL A 88 -13.22 10.10 24.83
N THR A 89 -12.94 9.08 25.62
CA THR A 89 -11.79 9.08 26.55
C THR A 89 -10.48 8.80 25.82
N ALA A 90 -9.34 9.15 26.42
CA ALA A 90 -8.03 8.88 25.85
C ALA A 90 -7.81 7.39 25.54
N ASP A 91 -8.25 6.50 26.43
CA ASP A 91 -8.15 5.04 26.23
C ASP A 91 -9.02 4.55 25.05
N GLN A 92 -10.19 5.14 24.87
CA GLN A 92 -11.06 4.85 23.73
C GLN A 92 -10.43 5.31 22.42
N VAL A 93 -9.82 6.51 22.41
CA VAL A 93 -9.05 7.01 21.25
C VAL A 93 -7.87 6.09 20.94
N ALA A 94 -7.15 5.61 21.96
CA ALA A 94 -6.03 4.69 21.78
C ALA A 94 -6.47 3.37 21.14
N ARG A 95 -7.54 2.74 21.64
CA ARG A 95 -8.10 1.50 21.05
C ARG A 95 -8.59 1.72 19.62
N LEU A 96 -9.30 2.81 19.36
CA LEU A 96 -9.77 3.15 18.03
C LEU A 96 -8.60 3.36 17.05
N THR A 97 -7.53 4.01 17.51
CA THR A 97 -6.32 4.23 16.72
C THR A 97 -5.61 2.92 16.41
N ALA A 98 -5.46 2.03 17.39
CA ALA A 98 -4.88 0.71 17.18
C ALA A 98 -5.68 -0.12 16.17
N ALA A 99 -7.02 -0.10 16.25
CA ALA A 99 -7.89 -0.78 15.29
C ALA A 99 -7.73 -0.21 13.88
N ARG A 100 -7.64 1.11 13.74
CA ARG A 100 -7.40 1.78 12.45
C ARG A 100 -6.04 1.39 11.86
N THR A 101 -4.97 1.46 12.65
CA THR A 101 -3.62 1.10 12.20
C THR A 101 -3.58 -0.35 11.72
N ALA A 102 -4.16 -1.29 12.47
CA ALA A 102 -4.22 -2.69 12.02
C ALA A 102 -4.95 -2.84 10.69
N TYR A 103 -6.04 -2.09 10.47
CA TYR A 103 -6.73 -2.07 9.19
C TYR A 103 -5.86 -1.50 8.06
N ASP A 104 -5.24 -0.34 8.28
CA ASP A 104 -4.42 0.35 7.27
C ASP A 104 -3.23 -0.52 6.84
N GLU A 105 -2.52 -1.14 7.78
CA GLU A 105 -1.39 -2.04 7.48
C GLU A 105 -1.84 -3.27 6.68
N LEU A 106 -2.97 -3.89 7.03
CA LEU A 106 -3.51 -5.03 6.30
C LEU A 106 -4.05 -4.65 4.91
N ALA A 107 -4.53 -3.43 4.74
CA ALA A 107 -4.95 -2.92 3.43
C ALA A 107 -3.75 -2.68 2.51
N GLU A 108 -2.70 -2.04 3.02
CA GLU A 108 -1.45 -1.83 2.28
C GLU A 108 -0.76 -3.17 1.94
N ALA A 109 -0.75 -4.13 2.87
CA ALA A 109 -0.21 -5.47 2.61
C ALA A 109 -1.00 -6.21 1.51
N TYR A 110 -2.33 -6.09 1.50
CA TYR A 110 -3.17 -6.67 0.45
C TYR A 110 -2.88 -6.05 -0.93
N GLU A 111 -2.78 -4.71 -1.00
CA GLU A 111 -2.42 -4.01 -2.25
C GLU A 111 -0.98 -4.33 -2.70
N ALA A 112 -0.04 -4.47 -1.77
CA ALA A 112 1.32 -4.89 -2.07
C ALA A 112 1.34 -6.28 -2.70
N LEU A 113 0.60 -7.25 -2.14
CA LEU A 113 0.49 -8.60 -2.72
C LEU A 113 -0.13 -8.56 -4.12
N ARG A 114 -1.21 -7.77 -4.30
CA ARG A 114 -1.84 -7.57 -5.61
C ARG A 114 -0.84 -7.05 -6.64
N ARG A 115 -0.06 -6.01 -6.30
CA ARG A 115 0.98 -5.44 -7.18
C ARG A 115 2.11 -6.41 -7.49
N ILE A 116 2.55 -7.21 -6.53
CA ILE A 116 3.57 -8.25 -6.72
C ILE A 116 3.13 -9.24 -7.81
N ILE A 117 1.86 -9.66 -7.77
CA ILE A 117 1.27 -10.57 -8.76
C ILE A 117 1.09 -9.87 -10.12
N GLU A 118 0.55 -8.65 -10.15
CA GLU A 118 0.37 -7.88 -11.39
C GLU A 118 1.69 -7.60 -12.11
N ARG A 119 2.77 -7.38 -11.34
CA ARG A 119 4.12 -7.20 -11.88
C ARG A 119 4.78 -8.52 -12.28
N GLY A 120 4.16 -9.67 -12.02
CA GLY A 120 4.68 -10.98 -12.41
C GLY A 120 5.93 -11.39 -11.63
N TYR A 121 6.10 -10.90 -10.40
CA TYR A 121 7.18 -11.34 -9.51
C TYR A 121 6.94 -12.75 -8.98
N ILE A 122 5.67 -13.12 -8.76
CA ILE A 122 5.24 -14.48 -8.42
C ILE A 122 4.09 -14.90 -9.34
N ALA A 123 3.94 -16.21 -9.57
CA ALA A 123 2.79 -16.78 -10.26
C ALA A 123 1.84 -17.42 -9.25
N LEU A 124 0.55 -17.20 -9.41
CA LEU A 124 -0.48 -17.93 -8.66
C LEU A 124 -0.43 -19.40 -9.10
N ARG A 125 -0.29 -20.29 -8.13
CA ARG A 125 -0.38 -21.74 -8.34
C ARG A 125 -1.80 -22.23 -8.15
#